data_AF-A0A318AUR6-F1
#
_entry.id   AF-A0A318AUR6-F1
#
_cell.length_a   1.000
_cell.length_b   1.000
_cell.length_c   1.000
_cell.angle_alpha   90.00
_cell.angle_beta   90.00
_cell.angle_gamma   90.00
#
_symmetry.space_group_name_H-M   'P 1'
#
loop_
_entity.id
_entity.type
_entity.pdbx_description
1 polymer ?
#
loop_
_entity_poly.entity_id
_entity_poly.type
_entity_poly.pdbx_seq_one_letter_code
_entity_poly.pdbx_strand_id
1 'polypeptide(L)' 'FLAFHDEDGDGVMKKTALGLPADGVGLSRDPKARFGPPKFEDSAVDVGAGGASVAVSLKY' A
#
# COMPACT_ATOMS: atom_id res chain seq x y z
N PHE A 1 -1.73 6.89 -0.19
CA PHE A 1 -0.55 6.45 -0.96
C PHE A 1 -0.27 4.97 -0.63
N LEU A 2 0.54 4.28 -1.45
CA LEU A 2 0.92 2.88 -1.29
C LEU A 2 2.41 2.78 -0.93
N ALA A 3 2.74 1.94 0.04
CA ALA A 3 4.09 1.51 0.34
C ALA A 3 4.22 0.01 -0.01
N PHE A 4 5.37 -0.40 -0.53
CA PHE A 4 5.70 -1.81 -0.72
C PHE A 4 7.10 -2.09 -0.19
N HIS A 5 7.31 -3.30 0.31
CA HIS A 5 8.62 -3.80 0.69
C HIS A 5 9.27 -4.45 -0.52
N ASP A 6 10.41 -3.95 -0.93
CA ASP A 6 11.27 -4.62 -1.90
C ASP A 6 12.22 -5.54 -1.11
N GLU A 7 11.92 -6.84 -1.10
CA GLU A 7 12.64 -7.80 -0.26
C GLU A 7 14.01 -8.18 -0.83
N ASP A 8 14.17 -8.20 -2.16
CA ASP A 8 15.41 -8.59 -2.83
C ASP A 8 16.16 -7.44 -3.50
N GLY A 9 15.60 -6.23 -3.49
CA GLY A 9 16.30 -5.00 -3.84
C GLY A 9 16.43 -4.77 -5.35
N ASP A 10 15.55 -5.36 -6.16
CA ASP A 10 15.57 -5.22 -7.61
C ASP A 10 14.74 -4.02 -8.13
N GLY A 11 14.04 -3.32 -7.22
CA GLY A 11 13.17 -2.19 -7.52
C GLY A 11 11.84 -2.60 -8.16
N VAL A 12 11.53 -3.90 -8.24
CA VAL A 12 10.36 -4.45 -8.91
C VAL A 12 9.51 -5.22 -7.91
N MET A 13 8.30 -4.73 -7.71
CA MET A 13 7.29 -5.44 -6.93
C MET A 13 6.94 -6.79 -7.59
N LYS A 14 7.19 -7.88 -6.87
CA LYS A 14 6.81 -9.22 -7.28
C LYS A 14 5.31 -9.39 -7.25
N LYS A 15 4.85 -10.19 -8.21
CA LYS A 15 3.44 -10.51 -8.37
C LYS A 15 3.28 -12.01 -8.47
N THR A 16 2.23 -12.52 -7.85
CA THR A 16 1.76 -13.89 -8.04
C THR A 16 1.30 -14.10 -9.49
N ALA A 17 1.08 -15.35 -9.90
CA ALA A 17 0.53 -15.67 -11.23
C ALA A 17 -0.85 -15.04 -11.52
N LEU A 18 -1.57 -14.63 -10.46
CA LEU A 18 -2.85 -13.92 -10.54
C LEU A 18 -2.69 -12.38 -10.62
N GLY A 19 -1.46 -11.88 -10.65
CA GLY A 19 -1.15 -10.44 -10.69
C GLY A 19 -1.28 -9.73 -9.34
N LEU A 20 -1.54 -10.46 -8.25
CA LEU A 20 -1.59 -9.91 -6.89
C LEU A 20 -0.17 -9.67 -6.34
N PRO A 21 0.01 -8.68 -5.44
CA PRO A 21 1.24 -8.49 -4.68
C PRO A 21 1.76 -9.79 -4.07
N ALA A 22 3.03 -10.13 -4.31
CA ALA A 22 3.72 -11.20 -3.61
C ALA A 22 4.63 -10.65 -2.49
N ASP A 23 5.08 -9.40 -2.61
CA ASP A 23 5.79 -8.72 -1.54
C ASP A 23 4.82 -7.94 -0.63
N GLY A 24 5.31 -7.61 0.57
CA GLY A 24 4.54 -6.89 1.56
C GLY A 24 4.06 -5.52 1.07
N VAL A 25 2.74 -5.29 1.06
CA VAL A 25 2.15 -4.00 0.67
C VAL A 25 1.30 -3.39 1.78
N GLY A 26 1.26 -2.06 1.81
CA GLY A 26 0.42 -1.31 2.74
C GLY A 26 -0.15 -0.06 2.11
N LEU A 27 -1.39 0.24 2.45
CA LEU A 27 -2.08 1.46 2.06
C LEU A 27 -2.24 2.35 3.28
N SER A 28 -2.11 3.67 3.08
CA SER A 28 -2.47 4.63 4.12
C SER A 28 -3.93 4.40 4.57
N ARG A 29 -4.17 4.45 5.89
CA ARG A 29 -5.46 4.15 6.56
C ARG A 29 -5.90 2.68 6.58
N ASP A 30 -5.11 1.75 6.06
CA ASP A 30 -5.38 0.31 6.06
C ASP A 30 -6.84 -0.07 5.67
N PRO A 31 -7.36 0.39 4.53
CA PRO A 31 -8.71 0.03 4.10
C PRO A 31 -8.84 -1.46 3.84
N LYS A 32 -10.00 -2.03 4.18
CA LYS A 32 -10.31 -3.43 3.91
C LYS A 32 -10.63 -3.64 2.43
N ALA A 33 -9.72 -4.25 1.69
CA ALA A 33 -9.98 -4.76 0.35
C ALA A 33 -10.82 -6.05 0.44
N ARG A 34 -12.02 -6.06 -0.15
CA ARG A 34 -12.88 -7.26 -0.23
C ARG A 34 -13.10 -7.75 -1.65
N PHE A 35 -13.22 -6.82 -2.61
CA PHE A 35 -13.41 -7.12 -4.03
C PHE A 35 -12.52 -6.21 -4.85
N GLY A 36 -11.28 -6.64 -5.06
CA GLY A 36 -10.27 -5.84 -5.76
C GLY A 36 -9.68 -4.73 -4.88
N PRO A 37 -8.85 -3.86 -5.49
CA PRO A 37 -8.21 -2.76 -4.78
C PRO A 37 -9.26 -1.76 -4.25
N PRO A 38 -9.05 -1.20 -3.05
CA PRO A 38 -9.91 -0.16 -2.49
C PRO A 38 -9.86 1.11 -3.33
N LYS A 39 -10.86 1.99 -3.18
CA LYS A 39 -10.83 3.28 -3.86
C LYS A 39 -9.71 4.14 -3.27
N PHE A 40 -9.23 5.10 -4.05
CA PHE A 40 -8.25 6.07 -3.56
C PHE A 40 -8.73 6.77 -2.29
N GLU A 41 -10.00 7.19 -2.26
CA GLU A 41 -10.65 7.88 -1.14
C GLU A 41 -10.60 7.07 0.17
N ASP A 42 -10.69 5.74 0.09
CA ASP A 42 -10.62 4.86 1.26
C ASP A 42 -9.22 4.91 1.92
N SER A 43 -8.20 5.26 1.12
CA SER A 43 -6.81 5.39 1.56
C SER A 43 -6.34 6.85 1.68
N ALA A 44 -7.17 7.83 1.34
CA ALA A 44 -6.75 9.22 1.24
C ALA A 44 -6.50 9.83 2.62
N VAL A 45 -5.44 10.65 2.73
CA VAL A 45 -5.09 11.36 3.96
C VAL A 45 -5.00 12.84 3.66
N ASP A 46 -5.51 13.65 4.57
CA ASP A 46 -5.37 15.11 4.48
C ASP A 46 -3.98 15.52 4.91
N VAL A 47 -3.32 16.33 4.09
CA VAL A 47 -1.99 16.89 4.36
C VAL A 47 -2.12 18.39 4.50
N GLY A 48 -2.03 18.87 5.75
CA GLY A 48 -2.07 20.30 6.05
C GLY A 48 -0.73 21.00 5.79
N ALA A 49 -0.68 22.31 6.02
CA ALA A 49 0.51 23.14 5.78
C ALA A 49 1.76 22.68 6.55
N GLY A 50 1.59 22.01 7.70
CA GLY A 50 2.68 21.42 8.48
C GLY A 50 3.10 20.01 8.06
N GLY A 51 2.52 19.48 6.98
CA GLY A 51 2.67 18.08 6.59
C GLY A 51 1.81 17.12 7.41
N ALA A 52 1.95 15.84 7.13
CA ALA A 52 1.29 14.76 7.86
C ALA A 52 2.27 13.59 8.04
N SER A 53 2.27 13.00 9.24
CA SER A 53 2.94 11.72 9.48
C SER A 53 1.89 10.61 9.47
N VAL A 54 2.12 9.59 8.66
CA VAL A 54 1.16 8.50 8.45
C VAL A 54 1.89 7.18 8.60
N ALA A 55 1.51 6.41 9.62
CA ALA A 55 1.97 5.04 9.78
C ALA A 55 1.25 4.14 8.75
N VAL A 56 2.01 3.29 8.07
CA VAL A 56 1.50 2.31 7.12
C VAL A 56 1.95 0.94 7.58
N SER A 57 0.98 0.03 7.78
CA SER A 57 1.26 -1.37 8.09
C SER A 57 1.37 -2.16 6.79
N LEU A 58 2.48 -2.84 6.60
CA LEU A 58 2.68 -3.75 5.48
C LEU A 58 2.08 -5.11 5.80
N LYS A 59 1.36 -5.69 4.83
CA LYS A 59 0.78 -7.03 4.88
C LYS A 59 1.43 -7.90 3.82
N TYR A 60 1.82 -9.10 4.23
CA TYR A 60 2.47 -10.14 3.42
C TYR A 60 1.47 -11.28 3.18
#